data_AF-A0A0C3KDD6-F1
#
_entry.id   AF-A0A0C3KDD6-F1
#
_cell.length_a   1.000
_cell.length_b   1.000
_cell.length_c   1.000
_cell.angle_alpha   90.00
_cell.angle_beta   90.00
_cell.angle_gamma   90.00
#
_symmetry.space_group_name_H-M   'P 1'
#
loop_
_entity.id
_entity.type
_entity.pdbx_description
1 polymer ?
#
loop_
_entity_poly.entity_id
_entity_poly.type
_entity_poly.pdbx_seq_one_letter_code
_entity_poly.pdbx_strand_id
1 'polypeptide(L)'
;SEQDPLPYSRPEEQYHISPSTKYLLHISSWLGQNADDLATRKFLPKLKDHILARIFGKEYDSDEEAFTRDQRNALHFVNVRIYRHKSIRINYTSYDCHQAQDSLNPRTHADIMVLAHEDECLDQDGLAPHPYWYARIIGIFHTTVRYCGMDSMNTSPQHIDFLWVRWYARDA
;
A
#
# COMPACT_ATOMS: atom_id res chain seq x y z
N SER A 1 -8.24 -16.04 -22.53
CA SER A 1 -7.26 -16.67 -21.64
C SER A 1 -6.00 -15.84 -21.73
N GLU A 2 -5.65 -15.09 -20.69
CA GLU A 2 -4.53 -14.13 -20.69
C GLU A 2 -3.84 -14.19 -19.31
N GLN A 3 -2.85 -15.07 -19.19
CA GLN A 3 -1.88 -15.01 -18.10
C GLN A 3 -0.79 -14.02 -18.53
N ASP A 4 -0.54 -13.01 -17.72
CA ASP A 4 0.64 -12.15 -17.84
C ASP A 4 1.61 -12.64 -16.76
N PRO A 5 2.48 -13.62 -17.07
CA PRO A 5 3.34 -14.23 -16.07
C PRO A 5 4.32 -13.18 -15.56
N LEU A 6 4.22 -12.84 -14.27
CA LEU A 6 5.21 -12.02 -13.59
C LEU A 6 6.58 -12.75 -13.67
N PRO A 7 7.65 -12.09 -14.15
CA PRO A 7 8.99 -12.67 -14.13
C PRO A 7 9.42 -13.04 -12.71
N TYR A 8 10.43 -13.91 -12.59
CA TYR A 8 11.06 -14.21 -11.31
C TYR A 8 11.66 -12.91 -10.74
N SER A 9 11.29 -12.56 -9.51
CA SER A 9 11.86 -11.41 -8.80
C SER A 9 13.24 -11.74 -8.28
N ARG A 10 14.05 -10.71 -8.05
CA ARG A 10 15.36 -10.90 -7.46
C ARG A 10 15.24 -11.32 -6.00
N PRO A 11 16.16 -12.14 -5.48
CA PRO A 11 16.18 -12.53 -4.09
C PRO A 11 16.15 -11.38 -3.09
N GLU A 12 16.75 -10.25 -3.45
CA GLU A 12 16.93 -9.10 -2.58
C GLU A 12 15.70 -8.18 -2.55
N GLU A 13 14.74 -8.37 -3.48
CA GLU A 13 13.50 -7.61 -3.53
C GLU A 13 12.50 -8.19 -2.51
N GLN A 14 11.95 -7.36 -1.63
CA GLN A 14 10.95 -7.80 -0.64
C GLN A 14 9.63 -8.24 -1.29
N TYR A 15 9.25 -7.59 -2.40
CA TYR A 15 8.04 -7.89 -3.13
C TYR A 15 8.19 -7.51 -4.60
N HIS A 16 7.26 -8.00 -5.43
CA HIS A 16 7.21 -7.72 -6.85
C HIS A 16 5.78 -7.50 -7.35
N ILE A 17 5.60 -6.40 -8.08
CA ILE A 17 4.39 -6.01 -8.79
C ILE A 17 4.76 -5.74 -10.25
N SER A 18 3.88 -6.09 -11.19
CA SER A 18 4.14 -5.86 -12.61
C SER A 18 4.38 -4.37 -12.91
N PRO A 19 5.36 -4.00 -13.76
CA PRO A 19 5.48 -2.64 -14.28
C PRO A 19 4.45 -2.32 -15.38
N SER A 20 3.55 -3.27 -15.70
CA SER A 20 2.56 -3.13 -16.77
C SER A 20 1.62 -1.95 -16.56
N THR A 21 1.47 -1.13 -17.60
CA THR A 21 0.57 0.03 -17.62
C THR A 21 -0.78 -0.28 -18.27
N LYS A 22 -1.08 -1.58 -18.53
CA LYS A 22 -2.27 -2.05 -19.28
C LYS A 22 -3.59 -1.61 -18.66
N TYR A 23 -3.71 -1.66 -17.33
CA TYR A 23 -4.96 -1.35 -16.61
C TYR A 23 -4.88 0.01 -15.92
N LEU A 24 -4.93 1.05 -16.74
CA LEU A 24 -4.92 2.45 -16.31
C LEU A 24 -6.27 2.88 -15.73
N LEU A 25 -6.22 3.60 -14.62
CA LEU A 25 -7.36 4.30 -14.02
C LEU A 25 -7.01 5.78 -13.88
N HIS A 26 -7.86 6.65 -14.43
CA HIS A 26 -7.79 8.08 -14.16
C HIS A 26 -8.43 8.35 -12.79
N ILE A 27 -7.67 8.89 -11.85
CA ILE A 27 -8.05 8.93 -10.43
C ILE A 27 -9.40 9.63 -10.23
N SER A 28 -9.57 10.82 -10.80
CA SER A 28 -10.80 11.61 -10.65
C SER A 28 -12.03 10.91 -11.24
N SER A 29 -11.87 10.27 -12.40
CA SER A 29 -12.97 9.59 -13.09
C SER A 29 -13.37 8.33 -12.35
N TRP A 30 -12.39 7.56 -11.88
CA TRP A 30 -12.62 6.33 -11.11
C TRP A 30 -13.29 6.63 -9.77
N LEU A 31 -12.82 7.65 -9.03
CA LEU A 31 -13.46 8.05 -7.77
C LEU A 31 -14.87 8.57 -7.99
N GLY A 32 -15.12 9.33 -9.06
CA GLY A 32 -16.47 9.81 -9.39
C GLY A 32 -17.44 8.67 -9.71
N GLN A 33 -16.99 7.64 -10.44
CA GLN A 33 -17.79 6.45 -10.74
C GLN A 33 -18.10 5.58 -9.52
N ASN A 34 -17.28 5.68 -8.48
CA ASN A 34 -17.39 4.88 -7.25
C ASN A 34 -17.69 5.77 -6.04
N ALA A 35 -18.36 6.91 -6.23
CA ALA A 35 -18.61 7.88 -5.17
C ALA A 35 -19.48 7.31 -4.03
N ASP A 36 -20.39 6.39 -4.36
CA ASP A 36 -21.27 5.72 -3.39
C ASP A 36 -20.61 4.52 -2.69
N ASP A 37 -19.45 4.07 -3.18
CA ASP A 37 -18.73 2.95 -2.59
C ASP A 37 -18.02 3.37 -1.30
N LEU A 38 -18.34 2.69 -0.19
CA LEU A 38 -17.70 2.91 1.10
C LEU A 38 -16.19 2.62 1.04
N ALA A 39 -15.75 1.71 0.17
CA ALA A 39 -14.35 1.31 0.03
C ALA A 39 -13.48 2.40 -0.63
N THR A 40 -14.06 3.35 -1.36
CA THR A 40 -13.32 4.47 -1.99
C THR A 40 -13.37 5.74 -1.16
N ARG A 41 -14.13 5.75 -0.06
CA ARG A 41 -14.20 6.90 0.86
C ARG A 41 -12.82 7.23 1.40
N LYS A 42 -12.47 8.52 1.30
CA LYS A 42 -11.16 9.05 1.71
C LYS A 42 -9.96 8.38 1.04
N PHE A 43 -10.14 7.65 -0.07
CA PHE A 43 -9.06 6.98 -0.78
C PHE A 43 -7.92 7.94 -1.15
N LEU A 44 -8.23 9.06 -1.80
CA LEU A 44 -7.21 9.98 -2.27
C LEU A 44 -6.45 10.69 -1.14
N PRO A 45 -7.10 11.24 -0.09
CA PRO A 45 -6.39 11.74 1.09
C PRO A 45 -5.47 10.70 1.72
N LYS A 46 -5.97 9.49 1.99
CA LYS A 46 -5.18 8.41 2.59
C LYS A 46 -4.00 7.98 1.71
N LEU A 47 -4.21 7.93 0.39
CA LEU A 47 -3.15 7.63 -0.57
C LEU A 47 -2.06 8.71 -0.56
N LYS A 48 -2.44 10.00 -0.52
CA LYS A 48 -1.47 11.09 -0.45
C LYS A 48 -0.64 11.00 0.83
N ASP A 49 -1.28 10.74 1.97
CA ASP A 49 -0.58 10.60 3.26
C ASP A 49 0.40 9.43 3.24
N HIS A 50 -0.05 8.27 2.74
CA HIS A 50 0.81 7.09 2.57
C HIS A 50 2.04 7.36 1.68
N ILE A 51 1.84 8.06 0.56
CA ILE A 51 2.93 8.41 -0.36
C ILE A 51 3.89 9.41 0.29
N LEU A 52 3.38 10.42 1.00
CA LEU A 52 4.21 11.40 1.69
C LEU A 52 5.05 10.75 2.79
N ALA A 53 4.47 9.86 3.60
CA ALA A 53 5.20 9.10 4.62
C ALA A 53 6.39 8.34 4.01
N ARG A 54 6.18 7.70 2.86
CA ARG A 54 7.26 7.02 2.13
C ARG A 54 8.32 7.96 1.57
N ILE A 55 7.92 9.11 1.01
CA ILE A 55 8.86 10.09 0.46
C ILE A 55 9.74 10.70 1.57
N PHE A 56 9.17 10.93 2.75
CA PHE A 56 9.90 11.47 3.90
C PHE A 56 10.62 10.40 4.72
N GLY A 57 10.50 9.12 4.38
CA GLY A 57 11.11 8.02 5.12
C GLY A 57 10.59 7.89 6.55
N LYS A 58 9.36 8.34 6.82
CA LYS A 58 8.74 8.18 8.13
C LYS A 58 8.30 6.73 8.28
N GLU A 59 8.66 6.13 9.41
CA GLU A 59 8.08 4.85 9.81
C GLU A 59 6.57 5.02 10.02
N TYR A 60 5.83 3.93 9.83
CA TYR A 60 4.39 3.94 10.08
C TYR A 60 4.19 4.02 11.59
N ASP A 61 4.01 5.22 12.09
CA ASP A 61 3.52 5.45 13.45
C ASP A 61 1.99 5.34 13.41
N SER A 62 1.41 4.59 14.34
CA SER A 62 -0.06 4.41 14.42
C SER A 62 -0.77 5.76 14.63
N ASP A 63 -0.04 6.75 15.15
CA ASP A 63 -0.46 8.13 15.15
C ASP A 63 -0.38 8.69 13.72
N GLU A 64 -1.55 8.89 13.11
CA GLU A 64 -1.71 9.60 11.84
C GLU A 64 -1.15 11.03 11.98
N GLU A 65 0.17 11.22 11.88
CA GLU A 65 0.77 12.55 11.74
C GLU A 65 0.22 13.15 10.44
N ALA A 66 -0.80 13.98 10.61
CA ALA A 66 -1.54 14.54 9.50
C ALA A 66 -0.64 15.49 8.72
N PHE A 67 -0.17 15.06 7.54
CA PHE A 67 0.48 15.95 6.58
C PHE A 67 -0.40 17.17 6.33
N THR A 68 0.24 18.34 6.27
CA THR A 68 -0.48 19.59 6.08
C THR A 68 -1.18 19.60 4.71
N ARG A 69 -2.23 20.41 4.58
CA ARG A 69 -2.94 20.57 3.31
C ARG A 69 -1.98 21.00 2.19
N ASP A 70 -0.99 21.83 2.52
CA ASP A 70 -0.03 22.34 1.54
C ASP A 70 0.95 21.26 1.09
N GLN A 71 1.42 20.40 2.01
CA GLN A 71 2.22 19.22 1.67
C GLN A 71 1.44 18.26 0.75
N ARG A 72 0.17 17.98 1.08
CA ARG A 72 -0.71 17.15 0.24
C ARG A 72 -0.96 17.78 -1.14
N ASN A 73 -1.03 19.12 -1.24
CA ASN A 73 -1.23 19.83 -2.50
C ASN A 73 0.03 19.86 -3.37
N ALA A 74 1.22 19.85 -2.74
CA ALA A 74 2.51 19.77 -3.42
C ALA A 74 2.83 18.37 -3.98
N LEU A 75 2.04 17.35 -3.60
CA LEU A 75 2.13 16.01 -4.19
C LEU A 75 1.27 15.89 -5.45
N HIS A 76 1.93 15.63 -6.57
CA HIS A 76 1.32 15.50 -7.89
C HIS A 76 1.42 14.08 -8.44
N PHE A 77 0.29 13.52 -8.85
CA PHE A 77 0.23 12.27 -9.61
C PHE A 77 0.56 12.56 -11.07
N VAL A 78 1.61 11.93 -11.60
CA VAL A 78 2.01 12.11 -13.00
C VAL A 78 0.87 11.62 -13.90
N ASN A 79 0.39 12.49 -14.79
CA ASN A 79 -0.74 12.24 -15.68
C ASN A 79 -2.07 11.91 -14.96
N VAL A 80 -2.18 12.12 -13.65
CA VAL A 80 -3.39 11.88 -12.83
C VAL A 80 -3.89 10.41 -12.94
N ARG A 81 -2.95 9.46 -12.96
CA ARG A 81 -3.23 8.04 -13.19
C ARG A 81 -2.70 7.16 -12.08
N ILE A 82 -3.43 6.08 -11.82
CA ILE A 82 -2.94 4.89 -11.12
C ILE A 82 -3.14 3.69 -12.03
N TYR A 83 -2.35 2.64 -11.84
CA TYR A 83 -2.43 1.42 -12.63
C TYR A 83 -2.76 0.25 -11.71
N ARG A 84 -3.81 -0.49 -12.04
CA ARG A 84 -4.31 -1.59 -11.22
C ARG A 84 -3.69 -2.92 -11.63
N HIS A 85 -3.34 -3.73 -10.63
CA HIS A 85 -2.76 -5.04 -10.81
C HIS A 85 -3.62 -6.15 -10.23
N LYS A 86 -3.43 -7.36 -10.76
CA LYS A 86 -4.17 -8.56 -10.34
C LYS A 86 -3.48 -9.29 -9.20
N SER A 87 -2.16 -9.25 -9.12
CA SER A 87 -1.39 -9.99 -8.12
C SER A 87 -0.12 -9.26 -7.73
N ILE A 88 0.30 -9.48 -6.49
CA ILE A 88 1.61 -9.12 -5.94
C ILE A 88 2.28 -10.41 -5.49
N ARG A 89 3.61 -10.48 -5.61
CA ARG A 89 4.38 -11.57 -5.03
C ARG A 89 5.26 -11.04 -3.90
N ILE A 90 5.25 -11.69 -2.75
CA ILE A 90 6.07 -11.33 -1.59
C ILE A 90 7.13 -12.40 -1.40
N ASN A 91 8.38 -11.98 -1.34
CA ASN A 91 9.51 -12.87 -1.09
C ASN A 91 9.71 -12.99 0.42
N TYR A 92 9.90 -14.22 0.91
CA TYR A 92 10.21 -14.48 2.31
C TYR A 92 11.25 -15.59 2.43
N THR A 93 11.93 -15.61 3.56
CA THR A 93 12.89 -16.67 3.90
C THR A 93 12.18 -17.70 4.77
N SER A 94 12.12 -18.95 4.31
CA SER A 94 11.61 -20.05 5.12
C SER A 94 12.63 -20.47 6.17
N TYR A 95 12.18 -21.25 7.17
CA TYR A 95 13.01 -21.68 8.30
C TYR A 95 14.28 -22.45 7.90
N ASP A 96 14.26 -23.14 6.75
CA ASP A 96 15.42 -23.83 6.16
C ASP A 96 16.36 -22.89 5.39
N CYS A 97 16.23 -21.56 5.59
CA CYS A 97 16.97 -20.51 4.90
C CYS A 97 16.79 -20.53 3.37
N HIS A 98 15.76 -21.21 2.88
CA HIS A 98 15.38 -21.15 1.48
C HIS A 98 14.55 -19.91 1.20
N GLN A 99 14.68 -19.39 -0.01
CA GLN A 99 13.83 -18.31 -0.46
C GLN A 99 12.56 -18.88 -1.07
N ALA A 100 11.43 -18.43 -0.55
CA ALA A 100 10.11 -18.77 -1.03
C ALA A 100 9.34 -17.49 -1.41
N GLN A 101 8.23 -17.67 -2.11
CA GLN A 101 7.45 -16.58 -2.66
C GLN A 101 5.95 -16.85 -2.56
N ASP A 102 5.23 -15.95 -1.90
CA ASP A 102 3.78 -15.99 -1.79
C ASP A 102 3.14 -15.10 -2.85
N SER A 103 2.11 -15.61 -3.53
CA SER A 103 1.34 -14.86 -4.52
C SER A 103 -0.01 -14.45 -3.96
N LEU A 104 -0.20 -13.15 -3.74
CA LEU A 104 -1.44 -12.58 -3.23
C LEU A 104 -2.27 -11.98 -4.37
N ASN A 105 -3.60 -12.13 -4.28
CA ASN A 105 -4.54 -11.62 -5.27
C ASN A 105 -5.86 -11.23 -4.58
N PRO A 106 -6.38 -10.01 -4.80
CA PRO A 106 -7.64 -9.54 -4.21
C PRO A 106 -8.85 -10.45 -4.44
N ARG A 107 -8.81 -11.33 -5.46
CA ARG A 107 -9.92 -12.24 -5.81
C ARG A 107 -9.89 -13.55 -5.05
N THR A 108 -8.72 -14.11 -4.75
CA THR A 108 -8.60 -15.50 -4.26
C THR A 108 -7.74 -15.65 -3.01
N HIS A 109 -6.74 -14.79 -2.82
CA HIS A 109 -5.82 -14.80 -1.67
C HIS A 109 -5.58 -13.35 -1.24
N ALA A 110 -6.62 -12.75 -0.67
CA ALA A 110 -6.67 -11.32 -0.39
C ALA A 110 -6.34 -11.00 1.07
N ASP A 111 -6.49 -11.95 1.98
CA ASP A 111 -6.27 -11.73 3.41
C ASP A 111 -4.76 -11.81 3.72
N ILE A 112 -4.27 -10.81 4.46
CA ILE A 112 -2.87 -10.66 4.85
C ILE A 112 -2.75 -10.44 6.35
N MET A 113 -1.58 -10.79 6.87
CA MET A 113 -1.19 -10.58 8.26
C MET A 113 0.07 -9.71 8.28
N VAL A 114 0.09 -8.70 9.13
CA VAL A 114 1.22 -7.76 9.30
C VAL A 114 1.60 -7.76 10.76
N LEU A 115 2.89 -7.60 11.06
CA LEU A 115 3.35 -7.43 12.45
C LEU A 115 2.72 -6.16 13.04
N ALA A 116 2.06 -6.29 14.19
CA ALA A 116 1.49 -5.16 14.89
C ALA A 116 2.61 -4.31 15.51
N HIS A 117 2.46 -2.99 15.48
CA HIS A 117 3.31 -2.05 16.20
C HIS A 117 2.58 -1.62 17.48
N GLU A 118 2.32 -2.59 18.36
CA GLU A 118 1.71 -2.35 19.67
C GLU A 118 2.81 -2.33 20.73
N ASP A 119 2.82 -1.30 21.59
CA ASP A 119 3.73 -1.23 22.73
C ASP A 119 3.53 -2.47 23.61
N GLU A 120 4.62 -3.05 24.14
CA GLU A 120 4.63 -4.22 25.05
C GLU A 120 3.97 -3.95 26.43
N CYS A 121 3.04 -2.99 26.50
CA CYS A 121 2.22 -2.78 27.67
C CYS A 121 1.06 -3.78 27.65
N LEU A 122 0.82 -4.40 28.80
CA LEU A 122 -0.34 -5.28 28.97
C LEU A 122 -1.62 -4.49 28.63
N ASP A 123 -2.54 -5.13 27.92
CA ASP A 123 -3.86 -4.56 27.66
C ASP A 123 -4.66 -4.37 28.97
N GLN A 124 -5.85 -3.78 28.87
CA GLN A 124 -6.69 -3.51 30.05
C GLN A 124 -7.07 -4.77 30.85
N ASP A 125 -6.93 -5.95 30.26
CA ASP A 125 -7.22 -7.26 30.85
C ASP A 125 -5.95 -7.99 31.33
N GLY A 126 -4.77 -7.36 31.24
CA GLY A 126 -3.50 -7.93 31.70
C GLY A 126 -2.87 -8.93 30.74
N LEU A 127 -3.32 -8.99 29.49
CA LEU A 127 -2.78 -9.85 28.43
C LEU A 127 -1.76 -9.09 27.57
N ALA A 128 -0.79 -9.84 27.03
CA ALA A 128 0.16 -9.27 26.09
C ALA A 128 -0.57 -8.81 24.81
N PRO A 129 -0.16 -7.67 24.22
CA PRO A 129 -0.73 -7.16 22.98
C PRO A 129 -0.62 -8.20 21.87
N HIS A 130 -1.58 -8.20 20.95
CA HIS A 130 -1.60 -9.23 19.92
C HIS A 130 -0.56 -8.92 18.85
N PRO A 131 0.37 -9.83 18.54
CA PRO A 131 1.52 -9.53 17.71
C PRO A 131 1.20 -9.21 16.24
N TYR A 132 -0.06 -9.34 15.79
CA TYR A 132 -0.41 -9.25 14.38
C TYR A 132 -1.68 -8.44 14.09
N TRP A 133 -1.64 -7.64 13.03
CA TRP A 133 -2.84 -7.08 12.42
C TRP A 133 -3.25 -7.88 11.19
N TYR A 134 -4.55 -7.87 10.93
CA TYR A 134 -5.14 -8.57 9.79
C TYR A 134 -5.82 -7.58 8.86
N ALA A 135 -5.65 -7.77 7.56
CA ALA A 135 -6.30 -6.95 6.56
C ALA A 135 -6.70 -7.77 5.33
N ARG A 136 -7.63 -7.24 4.55
CA ARG A 136 -7.99 -7.75 3.22
C ARG A 136 -7.57 -6.76 2.15
N ILE A 137 -6.80 -7.22 1.16
CA ILE A 137 -6.46 -6.45 -0.04
C ILE A 137 -7.72 -6.24 -0.88
N ILE A 138 -8.08 -4.98 -1.08
CA ILE A 138 -9.15 -4.53 -1.97
C ILE A 138 -8.60 -4.31 -3.38
N GLY A 139 -7.38 -3.77 -3.48
CA GLY A 139 -6.73 -3.52 -4.76
C GLY A 139 -5.23 -3.36 -4.64
N ILE A 140 -4.54 -3.70 -5.73
CA ILE A 140 -3.10 -3.60 -5.89
C ILE A 140 -2.86 -2.54 -6.96
N PHE A 141 -2.02 -1.56 -6.66
CA PHE A 141 -1.80 -0.44 -7.57
C PHE A 141 -0.35 -0.02 -7.60
N HIS A 142 0.02 0.65 -8.69
CA HIS A 142 1.19 1.51 -8.70
C HIS A 142 0.85 2.86 -9.32
N THR A 143 1.70 3.83 -9.06
CA THR A 143 1.60 5.18 -9.62
C THR A 143 2.98 5.79 -9.77
N THR A 144 3.07 6.84 -10.57
CA THR A 144 4.24 7.73 -10.57
C THR A 144 3.82 9.07 -9.99
N VAL A 145 4.59 9.58 -9.04
CA VAL A 145 4.33 10.85 -8.37
C VAL A 145 5.53 11.78 -8.44
N ARG A 146 5.28 13.07 -8.26
CA ARG A 146 6.30 14.11 -8.05
C ARG A 146 5.90 14.93 -6.85
N TYR A 147 6.83 15.13 -5.93
CA TYR A 147 6.66 16.05 -4.82
C TYR A 147 7.40 17.35 -5.12
N CYS A 148 6.69 18.47 -5.01
CA CYS A 148 7.20 19.81 -5.33
C CYS A 148 7.10 20.78 -4.14
N GLY A 149 7.14 20.26 -2.92
CA GLY A 149 7.09 21.08 -1.69
C GLY A 149 8.42 21.75 -1.38
N MET A 150 8.41 22.74 -0.48
CA MET A 150 9.64 23.44 -0.04
C MET A 150 10.61 22.49 0.67
N ASP A 151 10.10 21.47 1.33
CA ASP A 151 10.87 20.42 2.03
C ASP A 151 11.34 19.30 1.07
N SER A 152 11.20 19.49 -0.25
CA SER A 152 11.52 18.48 -1.23
C SER A 152 13.04 18.31 -1.39
N MET A 153 13.55 17.15 -0.98
CA MET A 153 14.92 16.74 -1.29
C MET A 153 15.08 16.20 -2.72
N ASN A 154 13.97 15.79 -3.37
CA ASN A 154 14.00 15.19 -4.70
C ASN A 154 12.70 15.43 -5.49
N THR A 155 12.81 16.20 -6.58
CA THR A 155 11.68 16.55 -7.47
C THR A 155 11.53 15.63 -8.69
N SER A 156 12.34 14.58 -8.79
CA SER A 156 12.23 13.60 -9.87
C SER A 156 10.95 12.75 -9.73
N PRO A 157 10.40 12.22 -10.83
CA PRO A 157 9.29 11.28 -10.77
C PRO A 157 9.68 10.01 -10.00
N GLN A 158 8.89 9.66 -8.99
CA GLN A 158 9.07 8.47 -8.16
C GLN A 158 7.98 7.46 -8.46
N HIS A 159 8.38 6.21 -8.70
CA HIS A 159 7.47 5.08 -8.82
C HIS A 159 7.09 4.58 -7.43
N ILE A 160 5.79 4.47 -7.15
CA ILE A 160 5.28 4.00 -5.87
C ILE A 160 4.25 2.90 -6.10
N ASP A 161 4.56 1.72 -5.56
CA ASP A 161 3.66 0.60 -5.41
C ASP A 161 2.88 0.71 -4.09
N PHE A 162 1.58 0.43 -4.11
CA PHE A 162 0.78 0.45 -2.90
C PHE A 162 -0.39 -0.53 -2.95
N LEU A 163 -0.79 -0.99 -1.77
CA LEU A 163 -1.96 -1.83 -1.57
C LEU A 163 -3.07 -0.96 -0.95
N TRP A 164 -4.28 -1.11 -1.47
CA TRP A 164 -5.47 -0.61 -0.80
C TRP A 164 -6.09 -1.76 -0.03
N VAL A 165 -6.20 -1.61 1.29
CA VAL A 165 -6.61 -2.69 2.19
C VAL A 165 -7.77 -2.26 3.08
N ARG A 166 -8.55 -3.25 3.53
CA ARG A 166 -9.52 -3.14 4.60
C ARG A 166 -8.94 -3.81 5.85
N TRP A 167 -8.65 -3.04 6.88
CA TRP A 167 -8.24 -3.58 8.18
C TRP A 167 -9.41 -4.30 8.86
N TYR A 168 -9.13 -5.43 9.48
CA TYR A 168 -10.07 -6.11 10.38
C TYR A 168 -9.93 -5.53 11.78
N ALA A 169 -11.05 -5.28 12.43
CA ALA A 169 -11.08 -5.06 13.86
C ALA A 169 -11.14 -6.42 14.56
N ARG A 170 -10.40 -6.58 15.65
CA ARG A 170 -10.63 -7.69 16.56
C ARG A 170 -11.84 -7.36 17.41
N ASP A 171 -12.73 -8.34 17.57
CA ASP A 171 -13.73 -8.27 18.63
C ASP A 171 -12.98 -8.41 19.96
N ALA A 172 -13.24 -7.47 20.88
CA ALA A 172 -12.73 -7.50 22.24
C ALA A 172 -13.46 -8.57 23.06
#